data_AF-A0A817HZ64-F1
#
_entry.id   AF-A0A817HZ64-F1
#
_cell.length_a   1.000
_cell.length_b   1.000
_cell.length_c   1.000
_cell.angle_alpha   90.00
_cell.angle_beta   90.00
_cell.angle_gamma   90.00
#
_symmetry.space_group_name_H-M   'P 1'
#
loop_
_entity.id
_entity.type
_entity.pdbx_description
1 polymer ?
#
loop_
_entity_poly.entity_id
_entity_poly.type
_entity_poly.pdbx_seq_one_letter_code
_entity_poly.pdbx_strand_id
1 'polypeptide(L)'
;MAINIDWEHITENSLDEELFCPICADPFEEPVCANQCGHTFCRRCIINTFRITSQCPACRHTLTIDDFHPVTTRPFLNQLNKILVKCKWCSQSNIPRGDFKDHIKTCTKIIISCPAANINCDWKGQPDQMQDHAEVCPLVKIQPTIVKLKTKVKQQSKQIHFLYTILKKISENHKEECQEVYTKNGIIYCDVCEKEFTIYEHDEWLHFCVDFLTFFFVIF
;
A
#
# COMPACT_ATOMS: atom_id res chain seq x y z
N MET A 1 9.23 -12.87 3.39
CA MET A 1 10.47 -12.05 3.34
C MET A 1 10.58 -11.50 1.94
N ALA A 2 10.86 -10.20 1.77
CA ALA A 2 11.29 -9.71 0.48
C ALA A 2 12.74 -10.15 0.33
N ILE A 3 12.97 -11.20 -0.46
CA ILE A 3 14.32 -11.47 -0.96
C ILE A 3 14.62 -10.29 -1.87
N ASN A 4 15.60 -9.47 -1.52
CA ASN A 4 16.02 -8.36 -2.37
C ASN A 4 16.50 -9.00 -3.67
N ILE A 5 15.79 -8.81 -4.77
CA ILE A 5 16.10 -9.46 -6.05
C ILE A 5 17.23 -8.65 -6.70
N ASP A 6 18.43 -8.79 -6.14
CA ASP A 6 19.63 -8.14 -6.67
C ASP A 6 20.18 -9.00 -7.83
N TRP A 7 19.68 -8.77 -9.04
CA TRP A 7 20.31 -9.24 -10.29
C TRP A 7 21.08 -8.13 -11.00
N GLU A 8 21.98 -8.50 -11.90
CA GLU A 8 22.59 -7.61 -12.90
C GLU A 8 21.99 -7.94 -14.27
N HIS A 9 21.61 -6.91 -15.01
CA HIS A 9 21.22 -7.08 -16.41
C HIS A 9 22.45 -7.45 -17.23
N ILE A 10 22.36 -8.54 -17.98
CA ILE A 10 23.36 -8.83 -19.00
C ILE A 10 22.99 -7.89 -20.16
N THR A 11 23.71 -6.78 -20.27
CA THR A 11 23.55 -5.83 -21.38
C THR A 11 24.10 -6.48 -22.65
N GLU A 12 23.32 -7.38 -23.26
CA GLU A 12 23.48 -7.68 -24.67
C GLU A 12 22.76 -6.58 -25.45
N ASN A 13 23.45 -6.01 -26.45
CA ASN A 13 23.04 -4.90 -27.31
C ASN A 13 21.79 -5.19 -28.20
N SER A 14 20.87 -6.05 -27.75
CA SER A 14 19.72 -6.51 -28.53
C SER A 14 18.41 -6.59 -27.72
N LEU A 15 18.36 -5.98 -26.53
CA LEU A 15 17.09 -5.88 -25.80
C LEU A 15 16.25 -4.76 -26.41
N ASP A 16 15.00 -5.06 -26.77
CA ASP A 16 14.06 -4.06 -27.27
C ASP A 16 13.88 -2.95 -26.23
N GLU A 17 14.14 -1.70 -26.62
CA GLU A 17 13.94 -0.50 -25.79
C GLU A 17 12.50 -0.42 -25.27
N GLU A 18 11.55 -1.04 -25.98
CA GLU A 18 10.15 -1.16 -25.60
C GLU A 18 9.90 -1.94 -24.29
N LEU A 19 10.90 -2.65 -23.76
CA LEU A 19 10.82 -3.38 -22.50
C LEU A 19 11.37 -2.58 -21.30
N PHE A 20 11.82 -1.34 -21.51
CA PHE A 20 12.45 -0.51 -20.49
C PHE A 20 11.52 0.59 -20.00
N CYS A 21 11.60 0.87 -18.70
CA CYS A 21 10.85 1.94 -18.10
C CYS A 21 11.49 3.30 -18.40
N PRO A 22 10.74 4.29 -18.91
CA PRO A 22 11.30 5.61 -19.25
C PRO A 22 11.68 6.44 -18.01
N ILE A 23 11.35 6.01 -16.79
CA ILE A 23 11.69 6.71 -15.55
C ILE A 23 13.03 6.22 -14.98
N CYS A 24 13.22 4.90 -14.86
CA CYS A 24 14.44 4.33 -14.27
C CYS A 24 15.43 3.81 -15.31
N ALA A 25 15.05 3.75 -16.58
CA ALA A 25 15.84 3.17 -17.68
C ALA A 25 16.26 1.71 -17.46
N ASP A 26 15.52 0.96 -16.62
CA ASP A 26 15.69 -0.47 -16.41
C ASP A 26 14.50 -1.24 -17.01
N PRO A 27 14.63 -2.54 -17.31
CA PRO A 27 13.51 -3.38 -17.71
C PRO A 27 12.36 -3.32 -16.72
N PHE A 28 11.11 -3.22 -17.21
CA PHE A 28 9.95 -2.97 -16.36
C PHE A 28 9.82 -3.92 -15.16
N GLU A 29 9.65 -3.41 -13.95
CA GLU A 29 9.31 -4.20 -12.75
C GLU A 29 7.86 -3.92 -12.34
N GLU A 30 7.05 -4.98 -12.26
CA GLU A 30 5.59 -4.89 -12.08
C GLU A 30 4.97 -3.82 -12.99
N PRO A 31 5.04 -3.99 -14.33
CA PRO A 31 4.60 -2.98 -15.28
C PRO A 31 3.14 -2.58 -15.06
N VAL A 32 2.88 -1.28 -15.04
CA VAL A 32 1.53 -0.70 -15.00
C VAL A 32 1.36 0.26 -16.18
N CYS A 33 0.18 0.24 -16.79
CA CYS A 33 -0.18 1.08 -17.91
C CYS A 33 -1.25 2.10 -17.50
N ALA A 34 -1.12 3.32 -17.99
CA ALA A 34 -2.14 4.36 -17.84
C ALA A 34 -3.27 4.16 -18.85
N ASN A 35 -4.49 3.93 -18.40
CA ASN A 35 -5.65 3.68 -19.28
C ASN A 35 -5.89 4.81 -20.31
N GLN A 36 -5.73 6.07 -19.89
CA GLN A 36 -6.13 7.21 -20.73
C GLN A 36 -5.09 7.56 -21.81
N CYS A 37 -3.81 7.20 -21.64
CA CYS A 37 -2.75 7.59 -22.57
C CYS A 37 -1.83 6.45 -23.02
N GLY A 38 -2.01 5.23 -22.51
CA GLY A 38 -1.32 4.02 -22.96
C GLY A 38 0.16 3.88 -22.53
N HIS A 39 0.72 4.83 -21.78
CA HIS A 39 2.13 4.78 -21.37
C HIS A 39 2.34 3.80 -20.20
N THR A 40 3.41 3.01 -20.30
CA THR A 40 3.76 1.97 -19.32
C THR A 40 4.95 2.38 -18.47
N PHE A 41 4.90 2.05 -17.17
CA PHE A 41 5.93 2.37 -16.18
C PHE A 41 6.10 1.21 -15.19
N CYS A 42 7.22 1.15 -14.45
CA CYS A 42 7.31 0.30 -13.27
C CYS A 42 6.33 0.82 -12.20
N ARG A 43 5.62 -0.07 -11.51
CA ARG A 43 4.66 0.31 -10.44
C ARG A 43 5.28 1.24 -9.40
N ARG A 44 6.47 0.91 -8.90
CA ARG A 44 7.18 1.73 -7.92
C ARG A 44 7.58 3.10 -8.47
N CYS A 45 8.01 3.16 -9.73
CA CYS A 45 8.45 4.41 -10.36
C CYS A 45 7.29 5.39 -10.46
N ILE A 46 6.16 4.96 -11.01
CA ILE A 46 5.03 5.87 -11.19
C ILE A 46 4.39 6.29 -9.87
N ILE A 47 4.26 5.38 -8.88
CA ILE A 47 3.76 5.72 -7.54
C ILE A 47 4.63 6.79 -6.87
N ASN A 48 5.95 6.71 -7.02
CA ASN A 48 6.86 7.70 -6.45
C ASN A 48 6.76 9.05 -7.17
N THR A 49 6.69 9.05 -8.50
CA THR A 49 6.51 10.29 -9.29
C THR A 49 5.19 10.97 -8.95
N PHE A 50 4.12 10.20 -8.71
CA PHE A 50 2.79 10.74 -8.38
C PHE A 50 2.68 11.35 -6.98
N ARG A 51 3.71 11.22 -6.15
CA ARG A 51 3.82 12.01 -4.90
C ARG A 51 4.12 13.48 -5.16
N ILE A 52 4.61 13.81 -6.36
CA ILE A 52 5.11 15.15 -6.71
C ILE A 52 4.24 15.79 -7.79
N THR A 53 3.73 15.01 -8.75
CA THR A 53 2.92 15.51 -9.88
C THR A 53 1.78 14.57 -10.23
N SER A 54 0.65 15.10 -10.68
CA SER A 54 -0.50 14.32 -11.17
C SER A 54 -0.51 14.19 -12.70
N GLN A 55 0.66 14.28 -13.34
CA GLN A 55 0.79 14.20 -14.80
C GLN A 55 1.62 12.99 -15.22
N CYS A 56 1.25 12.39 -16.35
CA CYS A 56 2.02 11.33 -16.99
C CYS A 56 3.44 11.80 -17.32
N PRO A 57 4.51 11.12 -16.88
CA PRO A 57 5.89 11.54 -17.15
C PRO A 57 6.26 11.54 -18.63
N ALA A 58 5.58 10.75 -19.46
CA ALA A 58 5.87 10.63 -20.89
C ALA A 58 5.14 11.68 -21.75
N CYS A 59 3.88 11.98 -21.45
CA CYS A 59 3.04 12.84 -22.31
C CYS A 59 2.37 14.02 -21.59
N ARG A 60 2.57 14.16 -20.28
CA ARG A 60 2.01 15.23 -19.41
C ARG A 60 0.48 15.23 -19.25
N HIS A 61 -0.20 14.19 -19.72
CA HIS A 61 -1.63 14.00 -19.49
C HIS A 61 -1.95 13.90 -17.99
N THR A 62 -2.98 14.60 -17.52
CA THR A 62 -3.38 14.57 -16.10
C THR A 62 -4.06 13.24 -15.77
N LEU A 63 -3.59 12.58 -14.72
CA LEU A 63 -4.04 11.26 -14.28
C LEU A 63 -4.11 11.21 -12.76
N THR A 64 -4.78 10.18 -12.26
CA THR A 64 -4.82 9.75 -10.87
C THR A 64 -4.14 8.38 -10.72
N ILE A 65 -3.87 7.96 -9.49
CA ILE A 65 -3.28 6.63 -9.23
C ILE A 65 -4.23 5.51 -9.70
N ASP A 66 -5.54 5.74 -9.66
CA ASP A 66 -6.56 4.77 -10.05
C ASP A 66 -6.65 4.57 -11.57
N ASP A 67 -6.06 5.47 -12.36
CA ASP A 67 -5.98 5.33 -13.82
C ASP A 67 -4.93 4.29 -14.28
N PHE A 68 -4.12 3.76 -13.35
CA PHE A 68 -3.09 2.78 -13.65
C PHE A 68 -3.54 1.37 -13.33
N HIS A 69 -3.35 0.47 -14.28
CA HIS A 69 -3.62 -0.96 -14.10
C HIS A 69 -2.38 -1.81 -14.40
N PRO A 70 -2.23 -2.97 -13.77
CA PRO A 70 -1.19 -3.93 -14.13
C PRO A 70 -1.27 -4.31 -15.62
N VAL A 71 -0.12 -4.39 -16.27
CA VAL A 71 -0.02 -4.97 -17.61
C VAL A 71 -0.15 -6.49 -17.49
N THR A 72 -1.16 -7.05 -18.12
CA THR A 72 -1.48 -8.49 -18.07
C THR A 72 -1.33 -9.19 -19.43
N THR A 73 -0.91 -8.45 -20.46
CA THR A 73 -0.72 -8.96 -21.82
C THR A 73 0.42 -9.98 -21.85
N ARG A 74 0.05 -11.25 -22.07
CA ARG A 74 1.00 -12.38 -22.04
C ARG A 74 2.20 -12.21 -22.99
N PRO A 75 2.05 -11.75 -24.25
CA PRO A 75 3.19 -11.61 -25.15
C PRO A 75 4.28 -10.66 -24.61
N PHE A 76 3.86 -9.50 -24.12
CA PHE A 76 4.74 -8.50 -23.50
C PHE A 76 5.46 -9.06 -22.27
N LEU A 77 4.70 -9.68 -21.36
CA LEU A 77 5.28 -10.28 -20.14
C LEU A 77 6.23 -11.44 -20.48
N ASN A 78 5.93 -12.23 -21.51
CA ASN A 78 6.80 -13.33 -21.95
C ASN A 78 8.12 -12.81 -22.54
N GLN A 79 8.09 -11.72 -23.32
CA GLN A 79 9.31 -11.07 -23.81
C GLN A 79 10.15 -10.54 -22.64
N LEU A 80 9.53 -9.83 -21.70
CA LEU A 80 10.17 -9.31 -20.51
C LEU A 80 10.81 -10.40 -19.65
N ASN A 81 10.16 -11.57 -19.52
CA ASN A 81 10.65 -12.70 -18.73
C ASN A 81 11.80 -13.46 -19.40
N LYS A 82 12.00 -13.32 -20.72
CA LYS A 82 13.12 -13.93 -21.46
C LYS A 82 14.43 -13.16 -21.33
N ILE A 83 14.39 -11.93 -20.82
CA ILE A 83 15.59 -11.13 -20.59
C ILE A 83 16.55 -11.93 -19.71
N LEU A 84 17.78 -12.12 -20.17
CA LEU A 84 18.79 -12.85 -19.42
C LEU A 84 19.41 -11.95 -18.35
N VAL A 85 19.56 -12.50 -17.16
CA VAL A 85 20.16 -11.83 -16.01
C VAL A 85 21.29 -12.66 -15.43
N LYS A 86 22.14 -11.99 -14.67
CA LYS A 86 23.21 -12.59 -13.90
C LYS A 86 22.91 -12.46 -12.41
N CYS A 87 23.09 -13.56 -11.68
CA CYS A 87 23.00 -13.56 -10.23
C CYS A 87 24.20 -12.85 -9.61
N LYS A 88 23.97 -11.81 -8.79
CA LYS A 88 25.05 -11.07 -8.12
C LYS A 88 25.81 -11.89 -7.09
N TRP A 89 25.17 -12.89 -6.49
CA TRP A 89 25.79 -13.68 -5.43
C TRP A 89 26.62 -14.86 -5.95
N CYS A 90 26.07 -15.64 -6.88
CA CYS A 90 26.77 -16.83 -7.40
C CYS A 90 27.46 -16.62 -8.74
N SER A 91 27.23 -15.48 -9.39
CA SER A 91 27.70 -15.15 -10.74
C SER A 91 27.18 -16.06 -11.86
N GLN A 92 26.21 -16.94 -11.59
CA GLN A 92 25.52 -17.67 -12.64
C GLN A 92 24.83 -16.67 -13.58
N SER A 93 25.17 -16.75 -14.86
CA SER A 93 24.63 -15.93 -15.94
C SER A 93 23.58 -16.71 -16.75
N ASN A 94 23.01 -16.06 -17.76
CA ASN A 94 22.04 -16.64 -18.68
C ASN A 94 20.81 -17.23 -17.99
N ILE A 95 20.40 -16.63 -16.87
CA ILE A 95 19.18 -16.99 -16.16
C ILE A 95 18.06 -16.15 -16.76
N PRO A 96 16.99 -16.74 -17.32
CA PRO A 96 15.83 -15.96 -17.72
C PRO A 96 15.26 -15.23 -16.51
N ARG A 97 14.94 -13.95 -16.67
CA ARG A 97 14.37 -13.11 -15.61
C ARG A 97 13.16 -13.75 -14.94
N GLY A 98 12.29 -14.38 -15.72
CA GLY A 98 11.10 -15.10 -15.23
C GLY A 98 11.45 -16.24 -14.26
N ASP A 99 12.59 -16.88 -14.48
CA ASP A 99 13.04 -18.08 -13.75
C ASP A 99 13.97 -17.73 -12.58
N PHE A 100 14.35 -16.47 -12.41
CA PHE A 100 15.29 -16.07 -11.37
C PHE A 100 14.77 -16.36 -9.95
N LYS A 101 13.45 -16.35 -9.75
CA LYS A 101 12.85 -16.77 -8.47
C LYS A 101 13.13 -18.24 -8.16
N ASP A 102 13.20 -19.09 -9.16
CA ASP A 102 13.54 -20.50 -8.98
C ASP A 102 15.05 -20.68 -8.77
N HIS A 103 15.88 -19.88 -9.45
CA HIS A 103 17.31 -19.80 -9.16
C HIS A 103 17.59 -19.40 -7.71
N ILE A 104 16.93 -18.36 -7.19
CA ILE A 104 17.11 -17.90 -5.80
C ILE A 104 16.90 -19.03 -4.78
N LYS A 105 15.96 -19.95 -5.03
CA LYS A 105 15.68 -21.08 -4.14
C LYS A 105 16.84 -22.08 -4.05
N THR A 106 17.68 -22.14 -5.08
CA THR A 106 18.79 -23.10 -5.17
C THR A 106 20.17 -22.42 -5.13
N CYS A 107 20.22 -21.09 -5.12
CA CYS A 107 21.45 -20.32 -5.06
C CYS A 107 22.14 -20.49 -3.70
N THR A 108 23.29 -21.15 -3.67
CA THR A 108 24.04 -21.41 -2.42
C THR A 108 24.79 -20.19 -1.88
N LYS A 109 25.10 -19.22 -2.74
CA LYS A 109 25.88 -18.03 -2.36
C LYS A 109 25.01 -16.84 -1.96
N ILE A 110 23.69 -16.94 -2.10
CA ILE A 110 22.77 -15.84 -1.78
C ILE A 110 22.87 -15.47 -0.30
N ILE A 111 22.92 -14.18 -0.01
CA ILE A 111 22.83 -13.69 1.37
C ILE A 111 21.36 -13.55 1.74
N ILE A 112 20.88 -14.41 2.63
CA ILE A 112 19.54 -14.33 3.18
C ILE A 112 19.54 -13.58 4.51
N SER A 113 18.40 -12.94 4.82
CA SER A 113 18.18 -12.33 6.13
C SER A 113 17.36 -13.27 7.01
N CYS A 114 17.55 -13.16 8.32
CA CYS A 114 16.77 -13.90 9.31
C CYS A 114 15.25 -13.71 9.09
N PRO A 115 14.41 -14.75 9.29
CA PRO A 115 12.95 -14.61 9.29
C PRO A 115 12.39 -13.55 10.21
N ALA A 116 13.13 -13.26 11.28
CA ALA A 116 12.81 -12.24 12.26
C ALA A 116 13.38 -10.85 11.94
N ALA A 117 13.91 -10.61 10.74
CA ALA A 117 14.32 -9.28 10.31
C ALA A 117 13.19 -8.24 10.38
N ASN A 118 11.93 -8.66 10.18
CA ASN A 118 10.75 -7.80 10.33
C ASN A 118 10.42 -7.41 11.78
N ILE A 119 11.13 -8.00 12.75
CA ILE A 119 11.09 -7.68 14.17
C ILE A 119 12.50 -7.37 14.69
N ASN A 120 13.37 -6.86 13.79
CA ASN A 120 14.70 -6.33 14.08
C ASN A 120 15.75 -7.40 14.46
N CYS A 121 15.71 -8.57 13.83
CA CYS A 121 16.91 -9.42 13.76
C CYS A 121 17.81 -8.94 12.62
N ASP A 122 19.03 -8.52 12.94
CA ASP A 122 19.98 -7.99 11.95
C ASP A 122 20.81 -9.06 11.23
N TRP A 123 20.64 -10.33 11.60
CA TRP A 123 21.44 -11.41 11.03
C TRP A 123 21.21 -11.55 9.52
N LYS A 124 22.32 -11.65 8.81
CA LYS A 124 22.41 -11.93 7.37
C LYS A 124 23.56 -12.91 7.15
N GLY A 125 23.34 -13.92 6.33
CA GLY A 125 24.32 -14.97 6.06
C GLY A 125 23.93 -15.83 4.87
N GLN A 126 24.75 -16.83 4.58
CA GLN A 126 24.42 -17.82 3.54
C GLN A 126 23.34 -18.80 4.04
N PRO A 127 22.63 -19.52 3.14
CA PRO A 127 21.50 -20.35 3.53
C PRO A 127 21.88 -21.52 4.45
N ASP A 128 23.09 -22.06 4.29
CA ASP A 128 23.67 -23.11 5.12
C ASP A 128 23.90 -22.66 6.58
N GLN A 129 24.23 -21.39 6.80
CA GLN A 129 24.46 -20.80 8.13
C GLN A 129 23.17 -20.49 8.91
N MET A 130 22.00 -20.56 8.25
CA MET A 130 20.72 -20.15 8.85
C MET A 130 20.27 -21.09 9.97
N GLN A 131 20.60 -22.38 9.88
CA GLN A 131 20.21 -23.36 10.90
C GLN A 131 20.91 -23.06 12.22
N ASP A 132 22.23 -22.89 12.20
CA ASP A 132 23.02 -22.54 13.38
C ASP A 132 22.55 -21.22 14.01
N HIS A 133 22.23 -20.22 13.18
CA HIS A 133 21.64 -18.97 13.66
C HIS A 133 20.26 -19.18 14.31
N ALA A 134 19.39 -20.01 13.73
CA ALA A 134 18.03 -20.22 14.23
C ALA A 134 18.01 -20.86 15.63
N GLU A 135 18.99 -21.69 15.97
CA GLU A 135 19.10 -22.32 17.29
C GLU A 135 19.30 -21.28 18.41
N VAL A 136 20.17 -20.29 18.14
CA VAL A 136 20.55 -19.24 19.09
C VAL A 136 19.69 -17.98 18.97
N CYS A 137 18.95 -17.78 17.88
CA CYS A 137 18.16 -16.56 17.69
C CYS A 137 16.83 -16.61 18.49
N PRO A 138 16.66 -15.79 19.54
CA PRO A 138 15.40 -15.74 20.28
C PRO A 138 14.27 -15.17 19.41
N LEU A 139 14.60 -14.26 18.48
CA LEU A 139 13.63 -13.57 17.64
C LEU A 139 12.95 -14.52 16.65
N VAL A 140 13.68 -15.48 16.06
CA VAL A 140 13.08 -16.49 15.14
C VAL A 140 11.97 -17.26 15.82
N LYS A 141 12.15 -17.65 17.09
CA LYS A 141 11.17 -18.45 17.84
C LYS A 141 9.89 -17.67 18.13
N ILE A 142 10.00 -16.38 18.44
CA ILE A 142 8.83 -15.52 18.75
C ILE A 142 8.17 -14.91 17.50
N GLN A 143 8.90 -14.84 16.38
CA GLN A 143 8.45 -14.16 15.16
C GLN A 143 7.06 -14.59 14.69
N PRO A 144 6.70 -15.88 14.64
CA PRO A 144 5.38 -16.30 14.16
C PRO A 144 4.25 -15.72 15.01
N THR A 145 4.47 -15.65 16.33
CA THR A 145 3.51 -15.07 17.28
C THR A 145 3.40 -13.57 17.09
N ILE A 146 4.52 -12.85 16.96
CA ILE A 146 4.51 -11.40 16.73
C ILE A 146 3.80 -11.05 15.41
N VAL A 147 4.05 -11.82 14.34
CA VAL A 147 3.34 -11.62 13.06
C VAL A 147 1.84 -11.85 13.22
N LYS A 148 1.42 -12.92 13.90
CA LYS A 148 -0.01 -13.17 14.20
C LYS A 148 -0.65 -12.05 15.02
N LEU A 149 0.08 -11.47 15.97
CA LEU A 149 -0.42 -10.34 16.77
C LEU A 149 -0.52 -9.07 15.92
N LYS A 150 0.52 -8.74 15.14
CA LYS A 150 0.51 -7.59 14.21
C LYS A 150 -0.64 -7.68 13.20
N THR A 151 -0.95 -8.87 12.67
CA THR A 151 -2.06 -9.03 11.74
C THR A 151 -3.41 -8.83 12.42
N LYS A 152 -3.60 -9.36 13.64
CA LYS A 152 -4.81 -9.10 14.44
C LYS A 152 -5.00 -7.62 14.75
N VAL A 153 -3.95 -6.92 15.19
CA VAL A 153 -3.98 -5.47 15.43
C VAL A 153 -4.38 -4.71 14.17
N LYS A 154 -3.80 -5.06 13.01
CA LYS A 154 -4.15 -4.44 11.73
C LYS A 154 -5.62 -4.71 11.34
N GLN A 155 -6.13 -5.90 11.63
CA GLN A 155 -7.53 -6.25 11.38
C GLN A 155 -8.48 -5.44 12.27
N GLN A 156 -8.18 -5.33 13.57
CA GLN A 156 -8.96 -4.53 14.52
C GLN A 156 -8.95 -3.05 14.14
N SER A 157 -7.80 -2.49 13.75
CA SER A 157 -7.70 -1.11 13.28
C SER A 157 -8.60 -0.84 12.05
N LYS A 158 -8.69 -1.78 11.12
CA LYS A 158 -9.62 -1.68 9.98
C LYS A 158 -11.09 -1.71 10.41
N GLN A 159 -11.44 -2.57 11.37
CA GLN A 159 -12.80 -2.64 11.91
C GLN A 159 -13.19 -1.33 12.61
N ILE A 160 -12.30 -0.77 13.43
CA ILE A 160 -12.50 0.53 14.09
C ILE A 160 -12.70 1.63 13.05
N HIS A 161 -11.84 1.70 12.02
CA HIS A 161 -11.96 2.70 10.95
C HIS A 161 -13.28 2.58 10.18
N PHE A 162 -13.72 1.34 9.90
CA PHE A 162 -15.00 1.08 9.26
C PHE A 162 -16.18 1.55 10.12
N LEU A 163 -16.20 1.20 11.41
CA LEU A 163 -17.24 1.66 12.34
C LEU A 163 -17.27 3.19 12.43
N TYR A 164 -16.12 3.84 12.49
CA TYR A 164 -16.02 5.30 12.47
C TYR A 164 -16.62 5.91 11.21
N THR A 165 -16.38 5.31 10.04
CA THR A 165 -16.95 5.78 8.77
C THR A 165 -18.48 5.64 8.75
N ILE A 166 -19.01 4.55 9.33
CA ILE A 166 -20.46 4.38 9.48
C ILE A 166 -21.05 5.44 10.42
N LEU A 167 -20.45 5.61 11.61
CA LEU A 167 -20.92 6.60 12.59
C LEU A 167 -20.91 8.01 12.00
N LYS A 168 -19.88 8.36 11.23
CA LYS A 168 -19.80 9.64 10.53
C LYS A 168 -20.97 9.82 9.55
N LYS A 169 -21.28 8.82 8.72
CA LYS A 169 -22.42 8.89 7.80
C LYS A 169 -23.76 9.00 8.51
N ILE A 170 -23.96 8.25 9.61
CA ILE A 170 -25.18 8.35 10.42
C ILE A 170 -25.30 9.76 11.02
N SER A 171 -24.20 10.33 11.52
CA SER A 171 -24.18 11.70 12.05
C SER A 171 -24.47 12.75 10.96
N GLU A 172 -23.95 12.58 9.74
CA GLU A 172 -24.23 13.47 8.60
C GLU A 172 -25.70 13.39 8.20
N ASN A 173 -26.26 12.17 8.05
CA ASN A 173 -27.69 11.98 7.77
C ASN A 173 -28.58 12.57 8.87
N HIS A 174 -28.25 12.34 10.15
CA HIS A 174 -29.03 12.89 11.27
C HIS A 174 -29.01 14.42 11.29
N LYS A 175 -27.89 15.04 10.88
CA LYS A 175 -27.78 16.50 10.73
C LYS A 175 -28.67 17.04 9.61
N GLU A 176 -28.84 16.30 8.52
CA GLU A 176 -29.77 16.66 7.43
C GLU A 176 -31.23 16.52 7.87
N GLU A 177 -31.56 15.46 8.63
CA GLU A 177 -32.93 15.24 9.16
C GLU A 177 -33.31 16.28 10.23
N CYS A 178 -32.38 16.73 11.08
CA CYS A 178 -32.64 17.70 12.14
C CYS A 178 -32.78 19.16 11.69
N GLN A 179 -32.97 19.42 10.39
CA GLN A 179 -33.13 20.78 9.84
C GLN A 179 -34.56 21.33 9.99
N GLU A 180 -35.53 20.49 10.34
CA GLU A 180 -36.92 20.90 10.58
C GLU A 180 -37.14 21.21 12.07
N VAL A 181 -37.63 22.42 12.34
CA VAL A 181 -37.90 22.94 13.68
C VAL A 181 -39.30 23.52 13.78
N TYR A 182 -39.90 23.41 14.96
CA TYR A 182 -41.20 24.00 15.29
C TYR A 182 -41.16 24.71 16.64
N THR A 183 -42.04 25.69 16.81
CA THR A 183 -42.09 26.50 18.04
C THR A 183 -43.30 26.13 18.88
N LYS A 184 -43.09 25.85 20.17
CA LYS A 184 -44.16 25.61 21.15
C LYS A 184 -43.88 26.42 22.42
N ASN A 185 -44.84 27.24 22.85
CA ASN A 185 -44.71 28.11 24.03
C ASN A 185 -43.46 29.03 24.03
N GLY A 186 -43.00 29.45 22.85
CA GLY A 186 -41.82 30.31 22.72
C GLY A 186 -40.46 29.59 22.77
N ILE A 187 -40.46 28.26 22.85
CA ILE A 187 -39.27 27.40 22.79
C ILE A 187 -39.22 26.73 21.41
N ILE A 188 -38.04 26.67 20.80
CA ILE A 188 -37.82 26.02 19.49
C ILE A 188 -37.46 24.55 19.73
N TYR A 189 -38.09 23.65 19.00
CA TYR A 189 -37.89 22.20 19.07
C TYR A 189 -37.46 21.67 17.71
N CYS A 190 -36.60 20.64 17.69
CA CYS A 190 -36.35 19.85 16.49
C CYS A 190 -37.42 18.76 16.35
N ASP A 191 -38.05 18.65 15.18
CA ASP A 191 -39.10 17.66 14.89
C ASP A 191 -38.62 16.20 14.95
N VAL A 192 -37.31 15.98 14.82
CA VAL A 192 -36.71 14.63 14.72
C VAL A 192 -36.10 14.15 16.04
N CYS A 193 -35.51 15.02 16.85
CA CYS A 193 -34.88 14.64 18.12
C CYS A 193 -35.57 15.16 19.38
N GLU A 194 -36.66 15.94 19.24
CA GLU A 194 -37.49 16.51 20.33
C GLU A 194 -36.72 17.33 21.38
N LYS A 195 -35.48 17.77 21.08
CA LYS A 195 -34.69 18.62 21.98
C LYS A 195 -35.15 20.08 21.95
N GLU A 196 -35.08 20.73 23.11
CA GLU A 196 -35.43 22.15 23.33
C GLU A 196 -34.22 23.06 23.04
N PHE A 197 -34.46 24.21 22.40
CA PHE A 197 -33.44 25.23 22.10
C PHE A 197 -33.92 26.63 22.50
N THR A 198 -33.00 27.49 22.95
CA THR A 198 -33.29 28.91 23.21
C THR A 198 -33.06 29.78 21.96
N ILE A 199 -33.79 30.91 21.84
CA ILE A 199 -33.77 31.77 20.64
C ILE A 199 -32.38 32.38 20.37
N TYR A 200 -31.56 32.58 21.40
CA TYR A 200 -30.19 33.11 21.28
C TYR A 200 -29.18 32.07 20.76
N GLU A 201 -29.48 30.78 20.92
CA GLU A 201 -28.68 29.71 20.32
C GLU A 201 -29.00 29.54 18.83
N HIS A 202 -30.05 30.19 18.30
CA HIS A 202 -30.53 30.08 16.92
C HIS A 202 -29.54 30.62 15.85
N ASP A 203 -28.73 31.62 16.19
CA ASP A 203 -27.72 32.18 15.28
C ASP A 203 -26.37 31.42 15.30
N GLU A 204 -26.19 30.46 16.23
CA GLU A 204 -25.01 29.57 16.31
C GLU A 204 -25.30 28.12 15.81
N TRP A 205 -26.31 27.94 14.95
CA TRP A 205 -26.88 26.66 14.44
C TRP A 205 -25.99 25.78 13.55
N LEU A 206 -24.70 25.70 13.85
CA LEU A 206 -23.81 24.68 13.30
C LEU A 206 -23.09 23.84 14.36
N HIS A 207 -23.23 24.16 15.66
CA HIS A 207 -22.42 23.53 16.71
C HIS A 207 -23.15 22.54 17.64
N PHE A 208 -24.48 22.54 17.78
CA PHE A 208 -25.11 21.91 18.96
C PHE A 208 -25.91 20.60 18.75
N CYS A 209 -26.03 20.06 17.53
CA CYS A 209 -26.67 18.75 17.31
C CYS A 209 -25.65 17.58 17.27
N VAL A 210 -24.54 17.68 18.02
CA VAL A 210 -23.47 16.65 18.06
C VAL A 210 -23.01 16.27 19.48
N ASP A 211 -23.64 16.82 20.53
CA ASP A 211 -23.22 16.58 21.92
C ASP A 211 -23.55 15.19 22.50
N PHE A 212 -23.78 14.20 21.63
CA PHE A 212 -23.67 12.78 22.00
C PHE A 212 -22.30 12.17 21.68
N LEU A 213 -21.42 12.87 20.95
CA LEU A 213 -20.10 12.37 20.55
C LEU A 213 -18.91 13.18 21.08
N THR A 214 -19.11 14.41 21.58
CA THR A 214 -18.04 15.28 22.10
C THR A 214 -17.47 14.81 23.46
N PHE A 215 -18.15 13.92 24.19
CA PHE A 215 -17.61 13.33 25.42
C PHE A 215 -16.53 12.26 25.20
N PHE A 216 -16.31 11.79 23.98
CA PHE A 216 -15.24 10.81 23.66
C PHE A 216 -13.98 11.44 23.03
N PHE A 217 -13.94 12.76 22.82
CA PHE A 217 -12.88 13.43 22.06
C PHE A 217 -11.65 13.88 22.87
N VAL A 218 -11.54 13.57 24.17
CA VAL A 218 -10.39 14.00 25.01
C VAL A 218 -9.34 12.91 25.23
N ILE A 219 -9.59 11.64 24.88
CA ILE A 219 -8.59 10.58 25.07
C ILE A 219 -8.67 9.58 23.90
N PHE A 220 -7.98 9.86 22.79
CA PHE A 220 -7.25 8.89 21.94
C PHE A 220 -6.47 9.59 20.84
#